data_AF-A0A4S0JRU9-F1
#
_entry.id   AF-A0A4S0JRU9-F1
#
_cell.length_a   1.000
_cell.length_b   1.000
_cell.length_c   1.000
_cell.angle_alpha   90.00
_cell.angle_beta   90.00
_cell.angle_gamma   90.00
#
_symmetry.space_group_name_H-M   'P 1'
#
loop_
_entity.id
_entity.type
_entity.pdbx_description
1 polymer ?
#
loop_
_entity_poly.entity_id
_entity_poly.type
_entity_poly.pdbx_seq_one_letter_code
_entity_poly.pdbx_strand_id
1 'polypeptide(L)'
;MPKTINRVRNAGIGLALMLAASAPVAAADLGAKDEPIKLAMLEWTGAHVSTHIAGQLLEKLGYKVEYVTAGNFPQFSGLADGSLSASVEVWMNNVGDIYPKTLAAKQIEDIGKLDLKTREGWIYPKFMETVCPGLPDWTALNKQECVQALATPETAPKGRFLDYPADWGSRAATILADNNMPYTAVPSGSEGALVAELEAAEAAKTPLVMMFWGPHYALAENDVGWVTMPPCKEQTNEHCITPPDVDKIVWSGFGAKWPAAYAFLKAFKMDAGEQEKMMLAVDKKGEDLDAVVKAWIDKNEAVWKPWVDGAKG
;
A
#
# COMPACT_ATOMS: atom_id res chain seq x y z
N MET A 1 86.88 10.87 48.43
CA MET A 1 87.24 9.49 48.85
C MET A 1 85.95 8.67 48.92
N PRO A 2 85.95 7.37 48.58
CA PRO A 2 85.45 6.89 47.28
C PRO A 2 84.28 5.87 47.35
N LYS A 3 83.68 5.59 46.16
CA LYS A 3 83.08 4.29 45.70
C LYS A 3 81.75 3.85 46.39
N THR A 4 80.72 3.26 45.77
CA THR A 4 80.57 2.49 44.52
C THR A 4 79.07 2.11 44.29
N ILE A 5 78.70 1.96 43.00
CA ILE A 5 77.87 0.89 42.38
C ILE A 5 76.32 0.90 42.53
N ASN A 6 75.70 1.20 41.38
CA ASN A 6 74.53 0.59 40.71
C ASN A 6 73.67 -0.44 41.46
N ARG A 7 72.35 -0.26 41.35
CA ARG A 7 71.46 -1.29 40.75
C ARG A 7 70.12 -0.69 40.31
N VAL A 8 69.93 -0.67 38.99
CA VAL A 8 68.66 -0.52 38.31
C VAL A 8 67.74 -1.69 38.68
N ARG A 9 66.52 -1.42 39.14
CA ARG A 9 65.43 -2.40 39.19
C ARG A 9 64.23 -1.84 38.43
N ASN A 10 64.08 -2.34 37.20
CA ASN A 10 62.86 -2.27 36.42
C ASN A 10 61.69 -2.84 37.24
N ALA A 11 60.67 -2.03 37.50
CA ALA A 11 59.35 -2.51 37.90
C ALA A 11 58.44 -2.37 36.67
N GLY A 12 58.15 -3.51 36.04
CA GLY A 12 57.28 -3.57 34.87
C GLY A 12 55.84 -3.22 35.25
N ILE A 13 55.29 -2.21 34.57
CA ILE A 13 53.85 -1.98 34.53
C ILE A 13 53.30 -2.95 33.49
N GLY A 14 52.63 -4.01 33.97
CA GLY A 14 51.93 -4.96 33.12
C GLY A 14 50.76 -4.25 32.42
N LEU A 15 50.88 -4.06 31.11
CA LEU A 15 49.79 -3.62 30.26
C LEU A 15 48.81 -4.79 30.12
N ALA A 16 47.73 -4.78 30.89
CA ALA A 16 46.61 -5.69 30.68
C ALA A 16 45.93 -5.31 29.37
N LEU A 17 46.26 -6.02 28.28
CA LEU A 17 45.46 -5.98 27.05
C LEU A 17 44.07 -6.55 27.38
N MET A 18 43.08 -5.67 27.53
CA MET A 18 41.69 -6.06 27.39
C MET A 18 41.48 -6.46 25.92
N LEU A 19 41.50 -7.76 25.63
CA LEU A 19 40.91 -8.27 24.41
C LEU A 19 39.41 -7.93 24.46
N ALA A 20 39.00 -6.92 23.70
CA ALA A 20 37.60 -6.77 23.33
C ALA A 20 37.22 -8.02 22.53
N ALA A 21 36.57 -8.98 23.17
CA ALA A 21 35.92 -10.08 22.49
C ALA A 21 34.82 -9.47 21.63
N SER A 22 35.11 -9.28 20.34
CA SER A 22 34.08 -9.10 19.32
C SER A 22 33.19 -10.34 19.37
N ALA A 23 32.03 -10.22 20.01
CA ALA A 23 31.01 -11.25 19.96
C ALA A 23 30.72 -11.54 18.48
N PRO A 24 30.69 -12.82 18.05
CA PRO A 24 30.31 -13.13 16.68
C PRO A 24 28.90 -12.59 16.46
N VAL A 25 28.75 -11.71 15.47
CA VAL A 25 27.44 -11.35 14.91
C VAL A 25 26.79 -12.67 14.52
N ALA A 26 25.69 -13.04 15.19
CA ALA A 26 24.97 -14.24 14.85
C ALA A 26 24.52 -14.10 13.39
N ALA A 27 24.91 -15.03 12.52
CA ALA A 27 24.45 -15.01 11.14
C ALA A 27 22.94 -15.18 11.13
N ALA A 28 22.26 -14.31 10.37
CA ALA A 28 20.81 -14.37 10.16
C ALA A 28 20.34 -15.79 9.82
N ASP A 29 19.33 -16.30 10.51
CA ASP A 29 18.63 -17.51 10.07
C ASP A 29 17.77 -17.14 8.86
N LEU A 30 18.25 -17.50 7.67
CA LEU A 30 17.52 -17.25 6.44
C LEU A 30 16.44 -18.32 6.19
N GLY A 31 16.43 -19.44 6.91
CA GLY A 31 15.51 -20.55 6.65
C GLY A 31 15.63 -21.12 5.22
N ALA A 32 14.50 -21.41 4.58
CA ALA A 32 14.42 -22.02 3.25
C ALA A 32 14.73 -21.03 2.09
N LYS A 33 15.87 -20.36 2.14
CA LYS A 33 16.25 -19.27 1.21
C LYS A 33 16.25 -19.62 -0.28
N ASP A 34 16.43 -20.91 -0.61
CA ASP A 34 16.50 -21.41 -1.99
C ASP A 34 15.11 -21.69 -2.59
N GLU A 35 14.07 -21.69 -1.76
CA GLU A 35 12.67 -21.74 -2.18
C GLU A 35 12.14 -20.31 -2.38
N PRO A 36 11.44 -20.03 -3.49
CA PRO A 36 10.98 -18.68 -3.79
C PRO A 36 9.90 -18.21 -2.81
N ILE A 37 10.04 -16.97 -2.35
CA ILE A 37 8.98 -16.22 -1.68
C ILE A 37 8.07 -15.65 -2.77
N LYS A 38 6.81 -16.10 -2.79
CA LYS A 38 5.80 -15.67 -3.77
C LYS A 38 5.04 -14.46 -3.26
N LEU A 39 5.28 -13.30 -3.83
CA LEU A 39 4.61 -12.05 -3.45
C LEU A 39 3.40 -11.80 -4.35
N ALA A 40 2.27 -11.47 -3.74
CA ALA A 40 1.06 -11.08 -4.46
C ALA A 40 1.26 -9.73 -5.17
N MET A 41 1.04 -9.74 -6.48
CA MET A 41 0.95 -8.55 -7.32
C MET A 41 -0.52 -8.23 -7.55
N LEU A 42 -1.01 -7.21 -6.85
CA LEU A 42 -2.41 -6.76 -6.93
C LEU A 42 -2.62 -5.84 -8.14
N GLU A 43 -3.86 -5.48 -8.42
CA GLU A 43 -4.26 -4.89 -9.70
C GLU A 43 -4.09 -3.37 -9.80
N TRP A 44 -3.43 -2.75 -8.81
CA TRP A 44 -3.15 -1.31 -8.78
C TRP A 44 -1.66 -1.02 -8.63
N THR A 45 -1.24 0.10 -9.22
CA THR A 45 0.17 0.46 -9.40
C THR A 45 0.87 0.77 -8.08
N GLY A 46 0.13 1.29 -7.08
CA GLY A 46 0.64 1.45 -5.72
C GLY A 46 1.19 0.14 -5.15
N ALA A 47 0.41 -0.96 -5.23
CA ALA A 47 0.83 -2.28 -4.77
C ALA A 47 2.00 -2.80 -5.59
N HIS A 48 2.06 -2.52 -6.89
CA HIS A 48 3.21 -2.91 -7.71
C HIS A 48 4.51 -2.31 -7.17
N VAL A 49 4.50 -1.01 -6.82
CA VAL A 49 5.65 -0.30 -6.24
C VAL A 49 6.04 -0.89 -4.89
N SER A 50 5.07 -1.05 -3.96
CA SER A 50 5.33 -1.60 -2.63
C SER A 50 5.88 -3.03 -2.69
N THR A 51 5.28 -3.88 -3.53
CA THR A 51 5.67 -5.27 -3.70
C THR A 51 7.06 -5.41 -4.32
N HIS A 52 7.41 -4.61 -5.33
CA HIS A 52 8.75 -4.66 -5.93
C HIS A 52 9.83 -4.12 -4.99
N ILE A 53 9.54 -3.11 -4.17
CA ILE A 53 10.48 -2.67 -3.14
C ILE A 53 10.73 -3.80 -2.13
N ALA A 54 9.66 -4.42 -1.62
CA ALA A 54 9.77 -5.55 -0.70
C ALA A 54 10.56 -6.71 -1.33
N GLY A 55 10.25 -7.05 -2.59
CA GLY A 55 10.91 -8.12 -3.33
C GLY A 55 12.40 -7.88 -3.55
N GLN A 56 12.80 -6.72 -4.09
CA GLN A 56 14.22 -6.40 -4.32
C GLN A 56 15.02 -6.32 -3.01
N LEU A 57 14.40 -5.90 -1.90
CA LEU A 57 15.04 -5.91 -0.58
C LEU A 57 15.16 -7.34 0.00
N LEU A 58 14.17 -8.21 -0.24
CA LEU A 58 14.27 -9.64 0.07
C LEU A 58 15.38 -10.32 -0.75
N GLU A 59 15.56 -9.95 -2.02
CA GLU A 59 16.67 -10.44 -2.84
C GLU A 59 18.03 -9.97 -2.28
N LYS A 60 18.14 -8.73 -1.81
CA LYS A 60 19.34 -8.24 -1.09
C LYS A 60 19.59 -8.98 0.23
N LEU A 61 18.55 -9.55 0.85
CA LEU A 61 18.67 -10.45 2.01
C LEU A 61 19.13 -11.86 1.62
N GLY A 62 19.12 -12.21 0.34
CA GLY A 62 19.57 -13.50 -0.19
C GLY A 62 18.44 -14.49 -0.50
N TYR A 63 17.19 -14.01 -0.57
CA TYR A 63 16.04 -14.82 -0.98
C TYR A 63 15.84 -14.83 -2.49
N LYS A 64 15.16 -15.86 -2.99
CA LYS A 64 14.53 -15.82 -4.32
C LYS A 64 13.12 -15.26 -4.17
N VAL A 65 12.71 -14.39 -5.09
CA VAL A 65 11.37 -13.81 -5.10
C VAL A 65 10.68 -14.15 -6.42
N GLU A 66 9.38 -14.43 -6.35
CA GLU A 66 8.51 -14.58 -7.50
C GLU A 66 7.31 -13.65 -7.31
N TYR A 67 6.97 -12.89 -8.34
CA TYR A 67 5.83 -12.00 -8.35
C TYR A 67 4.65 -12.71 -9.01
N VAL A 68 3.55 -12.87 -8.29
CA VAL A 68 2.38 -13.63 -8.75
C VAL A 68 1.16 -12.72 -8.77
N THR A 69 0.60 -12.48 -9.96
CA THR A 69 -0.64 -11.71 -10.10
C THR A 69 -1.77 -12.38 -9.34
N ALA A 70 -2.46 -11.60 -8.51
CA ALA A 70 -3.61 -12.04 -7.74
C ALA A 70 -4.64 -10.91 -7.64
N GLY A 71 -5.91 -11.23 -7.86
CA GLY A 71 -6.99 -10.27 -7.63
C GLY A 71 -7.17 -9.97 -6.14
N ASN A 72 -7.80 -8.82 -5.84
CA ASN A 72 -7.96 -8.32 -4.47
C ASN A 72 -8.57 -9.34 -3.49
N PHE A 73 -9.62 -10.07 -3.88
CA PHE A 73 -10.20 -11.13 -3.03
C PHE A 73 -9.53 -12.50 -3.20
N PRO A 74 -9.20 -12.96 -4.44
CA PRO A 74 -8.52 -14.23 -4.64
C PRO A 74 -7.17 -14.40 -3.92
N GLN A 75 -6.44 -13.31 -3.64
CA GLN A 75 -5.16 -13.38 -2.92
C GLN A 75 -5.27 -14.11 -1.57
N PHE A 76 -6.39 -13.98 -0.87
CA PHE A 76 -6.56 -14.59 0.46
C PHE A 76 -6.68 -16.12 0.38
N SER A 77 -7.29 -16.65 -0.69
CA SER A 77 -7.28 -18.10 -0.95
C SER A 77 -5.85 -18.59 -1.18
N GLY A 78 -5.08 -17.87 -2.00
CA GLY A 78 -3.70 -18.25 -2.30
C GLY A 78 -2.76 -18.14 -1.10
N LEU A 79 -2.99 -17.16 -0.22
CA LEU A 79 -2.27 -17.07 1.05
C LEU A 79 -2.68 -18.21 2.00
N ALA A 80 -3.97 -18.55 2.05
CA ALA A 80 -4.49 -19.58 2.94
C ALA A 80 -4.02 -21.00 2.58
N ASP A 81 -3.85 -21.29 1.29
CA ASP A 81 -3.34 -22.58 0.81
C ASP A 81 -1.81 -22.62 0.61
N GLY A 82 -1.13 -21.48 0.77
CA GLY A 82 0.32 -21.34 0.66
C GLY A 82 0.86 -21.25 -0.77
N SER A 83 -0.02 -21.16 -1.78
CA SER A 83 0.39 -20.86 -3.16
C SER A 83 0.92 -19.44 -3.34
N LEU A 84 0.51 -18.52 -2.47
CA LEU A 84 1.12 -17.20 -2.25
C LEU A 84 1.79 -17.18 -0.86
N SER A 85 2.93 -16.52 -0.75
CA SER A 85 3.68 -16.41 0.50
C SER A 85 3.32 -15.15 1.29
N ALA A 86 3.20 -14.00 0.62
CA ALA A 86 2.87 -12.73 1.27
C ALA A 86 2.16 -11.75 0.31
N SER A 87 1.36 -10.86 0.88
CA SER A 87 0.84 -9.65 0.24
C SER A 87 1.19 -8.46 1.12
N VAL A 88 1.83 -7.43 0.55
CA VAL A 88 2.43 -6.35 1.35
C VAL A 88 1.62 -5.06 1.35
N GLU A 89 0.50 -5.01 0.62
CA GLU A 89 -0.35 -3.83 0.54
C GLU A 89 -1.83 -4.24 0.52
N VAL A 90 -2.35 -4.64 1.68
CA VAL A 90 -3.75 -5.07 1.81
C VAL A 90 -4.58 -3.97 2.42
N TRP A 91 -5.51 -3.44 1.64
CA TRP A 91 -6.40 -2.36 2.04
C TRP A 91 -7.55 -2.89 2.90
N MET A 92 -7.54 -2.56 4.20
CA MET A 92 -8.41 -3.20 5.20
C MET A 92 -9.89 -2.83 5.09
N ASN A 93 -10.20 -1.77 4.35
CA ASN A 93 -11.56 -1.40 3.96
C ASN A 93 -12.18 -2.32 2.91
N ASN A 94 -11.40 -3.19 2.28
CA ASN A 94 -11.85 -3.93 1.10
C ASN A 94 -11.34 -5.38 1.04
N VAL A 95 -11.37 -6.08 2.17
CA VAL A 95 -10.83 -7.46 2.28
C VAL A 95 -11.87 -8.56 2.08
N GLY A 96 -13.15 -8.18 2.03
CA GLY A 96 -14.28 -9.10 1.89
C GLY A 96 -14.39 -10.12 3.03
N ASP A 97 -15.27 -11.10 2.85
CA ASP A 97 -15.54 -12.14 3.85
C ASP A 97 -14.42 -13.17 4.03
N ILE A 98 -13.54 -13.30 3.05
CA ILE A 98 -12.54 -14.37 3.02
C ILE A 98 -11.39 -14.09 4.00
N TYR A 99 -10.95 -12.84 4.13
CA TYR A 99 -9.90 -12.46 5.07
C TYR A 99 -10.22 -12.82 6.52
N PRO A 100 -11.36 -12.39 7.13
CA PRO A 100 -11.62 -12.72 8.52
C PRO A 100 -11.80 -14.23 8.75
N LYS A 101 -12.33 -14.97 7.75
CA LYS A 101 -12.49 -16.43 7.81
C LYS A 101 -11.12 -17.14 7.81
N THR A 102 -10.23 -16.78 6.91
CA THR A 102 -8.88 -17.38 6.78
C THR A 102 -7.98 -17.00 7.95
N LEU A 103 -8.12 -15.78 8.49
CA LEU A 103 -7.45 -15.34 9.71
C LEU A 103 -7.92 -16.13 10.94
N ALA A 104 -9.24 -16.27 11.14
CA ALA A 104 -9.80 -17.05 12.24
C ALA A 104 -9.40 -18.54 12.16
N ALA A 105 -9.27 -19.08 10.95
CA ALA A 105 -8.79 -20.44 10.69
C ALA A 105 -7.26 -20.59 10.85
N LYS A 106 -6.51 -19.51 11.13
CA LYS A 106 -5.04 -19.49 11.27
C LYS A 106 -4.31 -19.97 10.01
N GLN A 107 -4.90 -19.72 8.84
CA GLN A 107 -4.29 -20.03 7.54
C GLN A 107 -3.41 -18.89 7.04
N ILE A 108 -3.72 -17.67 7.48
CA ILE A 108 -2.95 -16.46 7.24
C ILE A 108 -2.59 -15.79 8.57
N GLU A 109 -1.63 -14.88 8.52
CA GLU A 109 -1.24 -14.02 9.63
C GLU A 109 -1.15 -12.58 9.15
N ASP A 110 -1.80 -11.67 9.88
CA ASP A 110 -1.62 -10.24 9.72
C ASP A 110 -0.38 -9.80 10.51
N ILE A 111 0.62 -9.30 9.80
CA ILE A 111 1.92 -8.96 10.38
C ILE A 111 2.08 -7.44 10.60
N GLY A 112 0.98 -6.70 10.50
CA GLY A 112 0.86 -5.30 10.87
C GLY A 112 0.91 -4.31 9.70
N LYS A 113 0.80 -3.03 10.06
CA LYS A 113 0.63 -1.92 9.11
C LYS A 113 1.83 -1.70 8.21
N LEU A 114 1.57 -1.37 6.95
CA LEU A 114 2.54 -0.80 6.01
C LEU A 114 2.87 0.68 6.33
N ASP A 115 2.10 1.31 7.23
CA ASP A 115 2.18 2.74 7.59
C ASP A 115 1.93 3.70 6.43
N LEU A 116 1.26 3.23 5.37
CA LEU A 116 0.83 4.07 4.27
C LEU A 116 -0.24 5.06 4.75
N LYS A 117 -0.01 6.36 4.54
CA LYS A 117 -1.01 7.40 4.86
C LYS A 117 -2.07 7.44 3.77
N THR A 118 -3.24 6.92 4.09
CA THR A 118 -4.32 6.77 3.13
C THR A 118 -5.35 7.89 3.21
N ARG A 119 -6.04 8.06 2.09
CA ARG A 119 -7.30 8.78 2.02
C ARG A 119 -8.21 8.02 1.06
N GLU A 120 -9.50 8.11 1.31
CA GLU A 120 -10.49 7.59 0.38
C GLU A 120 -11.75 8.44 0.45
N GLY A 121 -12.55 8.40 -0.61
CA GLY A 121 -13.84 9.05 -0.67
C GLY A 121 -14.26 9.34 -2.09
N TRP A 122 -15.23 10.24 -2.23
CA TRP A 122 -15.69 10.66 -3.53
C TRP A 122 -14.96 11.93 -3.95
N ILE A 123 -14.47 11.93 -5.17
CA ILE A 123 -13.85 13.10 -5.79
C ILE A 123 -14.68 13.56 -6.98
N TYR A 124 -14.46 14.82 -7.36
CA TYR A 124 -15.00 15.42 -8.56
C TYR A 124 -13.97 16.40 -9.15
N PRO A 125 -13.91 16.53 -10.49
CA PRO A 125 -13.21 17.64 -11.14
C PRO A 125 -13.67 18.99 -10.60
N LYS A 126 -12.78 19.89 -10.19
CA LYS A 126 -13.19 21.09 -9.41
C LYS A 126 -14.15 22.04 -10.15
N PHE A 127 -14.14 22.02 -11.48
CA PHE A 127 -15.13 22.77 -12.27
C PHE A 127 -16.59 22.32 -11.99
N MET A 128 -16.80 21.13 -11.42
CA MET A 128 -18.10 20.66 -10.97
C MET A 128 -18.74 21.56 -9.92
N GLU A 129 -17.98 22.39 -9.19
CA GLU A 129 -18.56 23.40 -8.29
C GLU A 129 -19.42 24.44 -9.06
N THR A 130 -19.13 24.66 -10.35
CA THR A 130 -19.95 25.51 -11.23
C THR A 130 -21.16 24.75 -11.78
N VAL A 131 -21.00 23.46 -12.09
CA VAL A 131 -22.07 22.60 -12.65
C VAL A 131 -23.09 22.20 -11.59
N CYS A 132 -22.61 21.91 -10.38
CA CYS A 132 -23.38 21.51 -9.22
C CYS A 132 -23.06 22.43 -8.02
N PRO A 133 -23.65 23.64 -7.97
CA PRO A 133 -23.44 24.56 -6.87
C PRO A 133 -23.85 23.96 -5.52
N GLY A 134 -22.94 24.01 -4.55
CA GLY A 134 -23.12 23.44 -3.21
C GLY A 134 -22.15 22.31 -2.89
N LEU A 135 -21.45 21.75 -3.89
CA LEU A 135 -20.25 20.97 -3.63
C LEU A 135 -19.24 21.82 -2.81
N PRO A 136 -18.46 21.22 -1.90
CA PRO A 136 -18.26 19.77 -1.67
C PRO A 136 -19.34 19.04 -0.86
N ASP A 137 -20.39 19.70 -0.37
CA ASP A 137 -21.39 19.04 0.48
C ASP A 137 -22.15 17.95 -0.30
N TRP A 138 -22.21 16.71 0.21
CA TRP A 138 -22.85 15.60 -0.49
C TRP A 138 -24.34 15.86 -0.78
N THR A 139 -25.03 16.68 0.02
CA THR A 139 -26.45 16.97 -0.20
C THR A 139 -26.66 17.75 -1.50
N ALA A 140 -25.64 18.45 -2.01
CA ALA A 140 -25.69 19.09 -3.32
C ALA A 140 -25.92 18.08 -4.44
N LEU A 141 -25.34 16.88 -4.34
CA LEU A 141 -25.52 15.81 -5.32
C LEU A 141 -26.98 15.31 -5.39
N ASN A 142 -27.81 15.55 -4.37
CA ASN A 142 -29.23 15.18 -4.42
C ASN A 142 -30.10 16.19 -5.19
N LYS A 143 -29.56 17.35 -5.58
CA LYS A 143 -30.30 18.35 -6.34
C LYS A 143 -30.51 17.88 -7.76
N GLN A 144 -31.73 18.08 -8.28
CA GLN A 144 -32.15 17.55 -9.58
C GLN A 144 -31.22 17.98 -10.72
N GLU A 145 -30.72 19.22 -10.70
CA GLU A 145 -29.78 19.74 -11.68
C GLU A 145 -28.43 18.99 -11.68
N CYS A 146 -27.91 18.63 -10.49
CA CYS A 146 -26.67 17.87 -10.36
C CYS A 146 -26.84 16.43 -10.84
N VAL A 147 -27.96 15.81 -10.50
CA VAL A 147 -28.32 14.45 -10.94
C VAL A 147 -28.45 14.39 -12.45
N GLN A 148 -29.12 15.38 -13.06
CA GLN A 148 -29.28 15.47 -14.51
C GLN A 148 -27.95 15.75 -15.22
N ALA A 149 -27.09 16.61 -14.67
CA ALA A 149 -25.78 16.88 -15.24
C ALA A 149 -24.88 15.64 -15.26
N LEU A 150 -25.05 14.74 -14.28
CA LEU A 150 -24.29 13.49 -14.17
C LEU A 150 -24.99 12.29 -14.83
N ALA A 151 -26.22 12.44 -15.32
CA ALA A 151 -26.94 11.35 -15.96
C ALA A 151 -26.35 11.00 -17.33
N THR A 152 -26.28 9.71 -17.60
CA THR A 152 -25.94 9.15 -18.92
C THR A 152 -27.17 8.48 -19.52
N PRO A 153 -27.19 8.19 -20.83
CA PRO A 153 -28.28 7.42 -21.44
C PRO A 153 -28.57 6.10 -20.72
N GLU A 154 -27.54 5.45 -20.17
CA GLU A 154 -27.62 4.16 -19.49
C GLU A 154 -28.14 4.27 -18.05
N THR A 155 -27.94 5.41 -17.39
CA THR A 155 -28.35 5.60 -15.99
C THR A 155 -29.63 6.41 -15.83
N ALA A 156 -30.08 7.11 -16.88
CA ALA A 156 -31.26 7.97 -16.83
C ALA A 156 -32.51 7.22 -16.31
N PRO A 157 -33.32 7.83 -15.43
CA PRO A 157 -33.26 9.23 -14.99
C PRO A 157 -32.28 9.50 -13.82
N LYS A 158 -31.55 8.49 -13.35
CA LYS A 158 -30.55 8.64 -12.28
C LYS A 158 -29.21 9.18 -12.82
N GLY A 159 -28.48 9.87 -11.96
CA GLY A 159 -27.11 10.27 -12.24
C GLY A 159 -26.19 9.06 -12.32
N ARG A 160 -25.11 9.14 -13.10
CA ARG A 160 -24.02 8.17 -13.05
C ARG A 160 -23.07 8.53 -11.92
N PHE A 161 -22.68 7.54 -11.16
CA PHE A 161 -21.57 7.61 -10.21
C PHE A 161 -20.51 6.59 -10.65
N LEU A 162 -19.26 7.01 -10.86
CA LEU A 162 -18.19 6.08 -11.25
C LEU A 162 -17.58 5.43 -10.01
N ASP A 163 -17.83 4.13 -9.82
CA ASP A 163 -17.31 3.35 -8.70
C ASP A 163 -16.00 2.64 -9.08
N TYR A 164 -15.36 2.00 -8.11
CA TYR A 164 -14.20 1.15 -8.34
C TYR A 164 -14.49 -0.02 -9.29
N PRO A 165 -13.43 -0.64 -9.85
CA PRO A 165 -13.53 -1.93 -10.49
C PRO A 165 -14.35 -2.93 -9.67
N ALA A 166 -15.20 -3.71 -10.34
CA ALA A 166 -16.16 -4.58 -9.66
C ALA A 166 -15.49 -5.66 -8.79
N ASP A 167 -14.31 -6.13 -9.22
CA ASP A 167 -13.44 -7.06 -8.50
C ASP A 167 -12.74 -6.45 -7.28
N TRP A 168 -12.83 -5.13 -7.10
CA TRP A 168 -12.47 -4.41 -5.89
C TRP A 168 -13.70 -4.10 -5.04
N GLY A 169 -14.87 -4.63 -5.36
CA GLY A 169 -16.10 -4.35 -4.61
C GLY A 169 -16.71 -2.97 -4.92
N SER A 170 -17.97 -2.79 -4.52
CA SER A 170 -18.78 -1.61 -4.89
C SER A 170 -19.35 -0.91 -3.65
N ARG A 171 -18.48 -0.21 -2.92
CA ARG A 171 -18.87 0.51 -1.70
C ARG A 171 -19.65 1.78 -2.00
N ALA A 172 -19.41 2.45 -3.13
CA ALA A 172 -20.22 3.60 -3.47
C ALA A 172 -21.69 3.21 -3.68
N ALA A 173 -21.96 2.04 -4.28
CA ALA A 173 -23.34 1.54 -4.42
C ALA A 173 -24.06 1.42 -3.07
N THR A 174 -23.41 0.85 -2.05
CA THR A 174 -23.99 0.73 -0.71
C THR A 174 -24.25 2.09 -0.08
N ILE A 175 -23.28 2.99 -0.12
CA ILE A 175 -23.40 4.34 0.47
C ILE A 175 -24.50 5.16 -0.22
N LEU A 176 -24.61 5.07 -1.56
CA LEU A 176 -25.67 5.72 -2.33
C LEU A 176 -27.05 5.17 -1.92
N ALA A 177 -27.18 3.86 -1.77
CA ALA A 177 -28.44 3.22 -1.38
C ALA A 177 -28.87 3.59 0.03
N ASP A 178 -27.93 3.59 0.99
CA ASP A 178 -28.18 3.95 2.38
C ASP A 178 -28.68 5.37 2.58
N ASN A 179 -28.24 6.28 1.70
CA ASN A 179 -28.57 7.70 1.76
C ASN A 179 -29.65 8.10 0.75
N ASN A 180 -30.31 7.11 0.13
CA ASN A 180 -31.36 7.31 -0.88
C ASN A 180 -30.95 8.25 -2.03
N MET A 181 -29.67 8.23 -2.41
CA MET A 181 -29.14 9.10 -3.43
C MET A 181 -29.59 8.64 -4.83
N PRO A 182 -30.01 9.56 -5.73
CA PRO A 182 -30.60 9.22 -7.02
C PRO A 182 -29.54 8.91 -8.09
N TYR A 183 -28.60 8.02 -7.78
CA TYR A 183 -27.49 7.62 -8.64
C TYR A 183 -27.47 6.12 -8.90
N THR A 184 -26.88 5.75 -10.03
CA THR A 184 -26.48 4.39 -10.34
C THR A 184 -24.95 4.34 -10.29
N ALA A 185 -24.41 3.54 -9.37
CA ALA A 185 -22.98 3.23 -9.34
C ALA A 185 -22.63 2.35 -10.55
N VAL A 186 -21.65 2.79 -11.33
CA VAL A 186 -21.14 2.09 -12.51
C VAL A 186 -19.67 1.77 -12.23
N PRO A 187 -19.29 0.49 -12.17
CA PRO A 187 -17.91 0.12 -11.92
C PRO A 187 -17.01 0.53 -13.08
N SER A 188 -15.82 1.03 -12.77
CA SER A 188 -14.75 1.18 -13.75
C SER A 188 -14.25 -0.19 -14.24
N GLY A 189 -13.53 -0.21 -15.36
CA GLY A 189 -12.90 -1.42 -15.88
C GLY A 189 -11.55 -1.79 -15.24
N SER A 190 -10.84 -0.80 -14.68
CA SER A 190 -9.51 -0.96 -14.03
C SER A 190 -9.09 0.36 -13.37
N GLU A 191 -7.96 0.37 -12.63
CA GLU A 191 -7.28 1.61 -12.20
C GLU A 191 -7.06 2.56 -13.39
N GLY A 192 -6.47 2.05 -14.47
CA GLY A 192 -6.17 2.85 -15.65
C GLY A 192 -7.42 3.44 -16.32
N ALA A 193 -8.51 2.68 -16.40
CA ALA A 193 -9.78 3.19 -16.92
C ALA A 193 -10.39 4.26 -16.01
N LEU A 194 -10.29 4.07 -14.69
CA LEU A 194 -10.79 5.01 -13.68
C LEU A 194 -10.07 6.35 -13.79
N VAL A 195 -8.74 6.33 -13.92
CA VAL A 195 -7.91 7.53 -14.08
C VAL A 195 -8.13 8.18 -15.45
N ALA A 196 -8.23 7.39 -16.52
CA ALA A 196 -8.49 7.93 -17.86
C ALA A 196 -9.83 8.67 -17.94
N GLU A 197 -10.87 8.17 -17.27
CA GLU A 197 -12.15 8.89 -17.17
C GLU A 197 -12.02 10.22 -16.42
N LEU A 198 -11.24 10.28 -15.33
CA LEU A 198 -10.96 11.52 -14.61
C LEU A 198 -10.24 12.54 -15.51
N GLU A 199 -9.15 12.12 -16.16
CA GLU A 199 -8.36 13.00 -17.02
C GLU A 199 -9.18 13.50 -18.22
N ALA A 200 -9.99 12.63 -18.83
CA ALA A 200 -10.88 13.01 -19.92
C ALA A 200 -11.96 14.00 -19.46
N ALA A 201 -12.54 13.78 -18.27
CA ALA A 201 -13.53 14.68 -17.69
C ALA A 201 -12.94 16.06 -17.40
N GLU A 202 -11.72 16.12 -16.87
CA GLU A 202 -11.01 17.36 -16.65
C GLU A 202 -10.67 18.10 -17.95
N ALA A 203 -10.20 17.38 -18.97
CA ALA A 203 -9.84 17.98 -20.25
C ALA A 203 -11.06 18.50 -21.03
N ALA A 204 -12.13 17.72 -21.07
CA ALA A 204 -13.34 18.05 -21.83
C ALA A 204 -14.38 18.85 -21.02
N LYS A 205 -14.12 19.06 -19.73
CA LYS A 205 -15.05 19.69 -18.77
C LYS A 205 -16.43 18.99 -18.75
N THR A 206 -16.41 17.66 -18.80
CA THR A 206 -17.63 16.84 -18.73
C THR A 206 -17.91 16.39 -17.30
N PRO A 207 -19.13 16.52 -16.77
CA PRO A 207 -19.44 16.21 -15.38
C PRO A 207 -19.02 14.81 -14.94
N LEU A 208 -18.37 14.72 -13.77
CA LEU A 208 -17.94 13.45 -13.17
C LEU A 208 -18.00 13.54 -11.65
N VAL A 209 -18.47 12.47 -11.03
CA VAL A 209 -18.27 12.15 -9.61
C VAL A 209 -17.86 10.69 -9.52
N MET A 210 -16.83 10.41 -8.73
CA MET A 210 -16.24 9.09 -8.69
C MET A 210 -15.68 8.71 -7.32
N MET A 211 -15.63 7.42 -7.04
CA MET A 211 -14.88 6.86 -5.91
C MET A 211 -13.38 6.91 -6.22
N PHE A 212 -12.55 7.34 -5.27
CA PHE A 212 -11.10 7.41 -5.44
C PHE A 212 -10.33 7.32 -4.12
N TRP A 213 -9.04 7.00 -4.22
CA TRP A 213 -8.13 6.86 -3.08
C TRP A 213 -6.87 7.72 -3.22
N GLY A 214 -6.18 7.88 -2.10
CA GLY A 214 -4.82 8.39 -2.02
C GLY A 214 -3.98 7.50 -1.10
N PRO A 215 -2.66 7.40 -1.33
CA PRO A 215 -1.88 8.17 -2.31
C PRO A 215 -2.07 7.69 -3.75
N HIS A 216 -2.08 8.64 -4.70
CA HIS A 216 -2.20 8.34 -6.12
C HIS A 216 -1.81 9.59 -6.95
N TYR A 217 -0.98 9.43 -7.99
CA TYR A 217 -0.43 10.56 -8.76
C TYR A 217 -1.51 11.44 -9.41
N ALA A 218 -2.62 10.83 -9.84
CA ALA A 218 -3.73 11.53 -10.46
C ALA A 218 -4.30 12.66 -9.58
N LEU A 219 -4.16 12.60 -8.25
CA LEU A 219 -4.59 13.67 -7.34
C LEU A 219 -3.71 14.93 -7.43
N ALA A 220 -2.45 14.79 -7.84
CA ALA A 220 -1.53 15.90 -8.05
C ALA A 220 -1.63 16.48 -9.47
N GLU A 221 -1.95 15.63 -10.45
CA GLU A 221 -2.09 16.02 -11.86
C GLU A 221 -3.45 16.64 -12.20
N ASN A 222 -4.48 16.40 -11.39
CA ASN A 222 -5.84 16.89 -11.62
C ASN A 222 -6.32 17.77 -10.45
N ASP A 223 -6.95 18.91 -10.75
CA ASP A 223 -7.53 19.80 -9.74
C ASP A 223 -8.89 19.26 -9.30
N VAL A 224 -8.89 18.41 -8.27
CA VAL A 224 -10.08 17.74 -7.78
C VAL A 224 -10.55 18.28 -6.43
N GLY A 225 -11.87 18.33 -6.25
CA GLY A 225 -12.51 18.48 -4.95
C GLY A 225 -12.86 17.12 -4.35
N TRP A 226 -12.94 17.07 -3.02
CA TRP A 226 -13.41 15.89 -2.29
C TRP A 226 -14.79 16.18 -1.71
N VAL A 227 -15.73 15.28 -1.90
CA VAL A 227 -17.07 15.38 -1.33
C VAL A 227 -16.99 15.24 0.20
N THR A 228 -17.72 16.08 0.92
CA THR A 228 -18.02 15.87 2.33
C THR A 228 -18.99 14.72 2.43
N MET A 229 -18.49 13.52 2.76
CA MET A 229 -19.22 12.27 2.65
C MET A 229 -20.57 12.28 3.41
N PRO A 230 -21.58 11.55 2.91
CA PRO A 230 -22.84 11.35 3.61
C PRO A 230 -22.66 10.68 4.98
N PRO A 231 -23.66 10.79 5.86
CA PRO A 231 -23.62 10.09 7.14
C PRO A 231 -23.54 8.58 6.95
N CYS A 232 -22.77 7.94 7.81
CA CYS A 232 -22.73 6.48 7.88
C CYS A 232 -24.00 5.93 8.54
N LYS A 233 -24.61 4.95 7.90
CA LYS A 233 -25.70 4.18 8.52
C LYS A 233 -25.18 3.19 9.57
N GLU A 234 -24.06 2.54 9.28
CA GLU A 234 -23.37 1.62 10.17
C GLU A 234 -21.88 1.96 10.22
N GLN A 235 -21.23 1.82 11.38
CA GLN A 235 -19.81 2.12 11.56
C GLN A 235 -18.94 0.95 11.07
N THR A 236 -19.06 0.62 9.79
CA THR A 236 -18.34 -0.47 9.12
C THR A 236 -17.81 0.01 7.78
N ASN A 237 -16.77 -0.65 7.25
CA ASN A 237 -16.11 -0.24 6.01
C ASN A 237 -17.03 -0.31 4.78
N GLU A 238 -18.09 -1.11 4.82
CA GLU A 238 -19.07 -1.24 3.75
C GLU A 238 -20.01 -0.02 3.66
N HIS A 239 -20.30 0.60 4.81
CA HIS A 239 -21.28 1.68 4.95
C HIS A 239 -20.64 3.06 5.21
N CYS A 240 -19.34 3.10 5.50
CA CYS A 240 -18.57 4.30 5.79
C CYS A 240 -17.34 4.43 4.89
N ILE A 241 -16.98 5.69 4.61
CA ILE A 241 -15.63 6.04 4.19
C ILE A 241 -14.86 6.57 5.39
N THR A 242 -13.87 5.79 5.82
CA THR A 242 -12.84 6.19 6.77
C THR A 242 -11.49 5.93 6.13
N PRO A 243 -10.42 6.69 6.48
CA PRO A 243 -9.08 6.39 6.02
C PRO A 243 -8.71 4.95 6.39
N PRO A 244 -8.49 4.06 5.41
CA PRO A 244 -8.24 2.65 5.69
C PRO A 244 -6.81 2.44 6.18
N ASP A 245 -6.65 1.53 7.13
CA ASP A 245 -5.35 0.92 7.35
C ASP A 245 -4.96 0.06 6.14
N VAL A 246 -3.65 0.00 5.88
CA VAL A 246 -3.06 -0.84 4.84
C VAL A 246 -2.05 -1.74 5.52
N ASP A 247 -2.32 -3.04 5.49
CA ASP A 247 -1.60 -4.03 6.27
C ASP A 247 -0.83 -5.00 5.36
N LYS A 248 0.07 -5.76 5.99
CA LYS A 248 0.87 -6.79 5.34
C LYS A 248 0.41 -8.13 5.88
N ILE A 249 0.14 -9.08 4.99
CA ILE A 249 -0.41 -10.40 5.34
C ILE A 249 0.48 -11.49 4.76
N VAL A 250 0.73 -12.53 5.54
CA VAL A 250 1.52 -13.69 5.11
C VAL A 250 0.73 -14.98 5.27
N TRP A 251 1.10 -16.01 4.51
CA TRP A 251 0.71 -17.38 4.80
C TRP A 251 1.20 -17.78 6.20
N SER A 252 0.41 -18.54 6.97
CA SER A 252 0.73 -18.84 8.38
C SER A 252 2.02 -19.64 8.60
N GLY A 253 2.55 -20.32 7.59
CA GLY A 253 3.86 -20.98 7.65
C GLY A 253 5.06 -20.08 7.34
N PHE A 254 4.83 -18.82 6.92
CA PHE A 254 5.87 -17.93 6.41
C PHE A 254 6.97 -17.67 7.44
N GLY A 255 6.60 -17.30 8.68
CA GLY A 255 7.57 -16.95 9.72
C GLY A 255 8.48 -18.11 10.12
N ALA A 256 7.94 -19.34 10.16
CA ALA A 256 8.73 -20.53 10.45
C ALA A 256 9.66 -20.90 9.29
N LYS A 257 9.25 -20.66 8.06
CA LYS A 257 10.00 -21.04 6.85
C LYS A 257 11.08 -20.03 6.48
N TRP A 258 10.82 -18.74 6.66
CA TRP A 258 11.73 -17.64 6.32
C TRP A 258 11.78 -16.59 7.45
N PRO A 259 12.43 -16.91 8.59
CA PRO A 259 12.38 -16.06 9.78
C PRO A 259 12.98 -14.66 9.58
N ALA A 260 14.10 -14.52 8.87
CA ALA A 260 14.64 -13.19 8.53
C ALA A 260 13.72 -12.40 7.59
N ALA A 261 13.13 -13.04 6.57
CA ALA A 261 12.13 -12.38 5.71
C ALA A 261 10.92 -11.88 6.51
N TYR A 262 10.46 -12.66 7.49
CA TYR A 262 9.33 -12.30 8.34
C TYR A 262 9.65 -11.09 9.23
N ALA A 263 10.85 -11.07 9.83
CA ALA A 263 11.32 -9.91 10.56
C ALA A 263 11.42 -8.65 9.68
N PHE A 264 11.94 -8.80 8.46
CA PHE A 264 12.01 -7.72 7.47
C PHE A 264 10.62 -7.19 7.10
N LEU A 265 9.68 -8.05 6.69
CA LEU A 265 8.35 -7.63 6.25
C LEU A 265 7.56 -6.94 7.38
N LYS A 266 7.77 -7.34 8.65
CA LYS A 266 7.19 -6.62 9.79
C LYS A 266 7.71 -5.19 9.91
N ALA A 267 9.01 -5.00 9.68
CA ALA A 267 9.66 -3.70 9.75
C ALA A 267 9.43 -2.83 8.49
N PHE A 268 9.14 -3.46 7.35
CA PHE A 268 8.93 -2.79 6.06
C PHE A 268 7.77 -1.80 6.12
N LYS A 269 7.99 -0.59 5.61
CA LYS A 269 7.00 0.50 5.55
C LYS A 269 7.04 1.17 4.19
N MET A 270 5.93 1.81 3.81
CA MET A 270 5.84 2.63 2.61
C MET A 270 5.47 4.07 2.95
N ASP A 271 6.23 5.03 2.42
CA ASP A 271 5.83 6.44 2.47
C ASP A 271 4.91 6.78 1.29
N ALA A 272 3.79 7.42 1.60
CA ALA A 272 2.77 7.77 0.62
C ALA A 272 3.28 8.72 -0.47
N GLY A 273 4.11 9.69 -0.13
CA GLY A 273 4.65 10.65 -1.09
C GLY A 273 5.73 10.05 -1.99
N GLU A 274 6.52 9.11 -1.48
CA GLU A 274 7.46 8.34 -2.29
C GLU A 274 6.74 7.36 -3.25
N GLN A 275 5.71 6.67 -2.77
CA GLN A 275 4.88 5.80 -3.60
C GLN A 275 4.23 6.59 -4.74
N GLU A 276 3.62 7.73 -4.45
CA GLU A 276 2.97 8.60 -5.44
C GLU A 276 3.94 9.05 -6.55
N LYS A 277 5.17 9.45 -6.20
CA LYS A 277 6.20 9.83 -7.18
C LYS A 277 6.59 8.67 -8.10
N MET A 278 6.68 7.45 -7.55
CA MET A 278 7.00 6.26 -8.33
C MET A 278 5.85 5.86 -9.24
N MET A 279 4.60 5.93 -8.75
CA MET A 279 3.40 5.73 -9.58
C MET A 279 3.37 6.73 -10.74
N LEU A 280 3.65 8.01 -10.50
CA LEU A 280 3.74 9.02 -11.56
C LEU A 280 4.80 8.66 -12.63
N ALA A 281 5.96 8.16 -12.21
CA ALA A 281 7.01 7.75 -13.14
C ALA A 281 6.57 6.57 -14.02
N VAL A 282 5.93 5.57 -13.42
CA VAL A 282 5.46 4.38 -14.14
C VAL A 282 4.28 4.74 -15.05
N ASP A 283 3.19 5.26 -14.51
CA ASP A 283 1.93 5.37 -15.24
C ASP A 283 1.90 6.57 -16.20
N LYS A 284 2.45 7.71 -15.78
CA LYS A 284 2.38 8.94 -16.59
C LYS A 284 3.56 9.10 -17.53
N LYS A 285 4.75 8.69 -17.09
CA LYS A 285 5.98 8.84 -17.89
C LYS A 285 6.37 7.56 -18.65
N GLY A 286 5.72 6.43 -18.35
CA GLY A 286 6.02 5.15 -18.99
C GLY A 286 7.39 4.60 -18.63
N GLU A 287 7.92 4.96 -17.46
CA GLU A 287 9.19 4.42 -16.97
C GLU A 287 9.01 2.96 -16.52
N ASP A 288 10.08 2.17 -16.68
CA ASP A 288 10.09 0.77 -16.24
C ASP A 288 10.04 0.66 -14.71
N LEU A 289 9.12 -0.16 -14.19
CA LEU A 289 8.87 -0.31 -12.76
C LEU A 289 10.12 -0.77 -11.99
N ASP A 290 10.84 -1.75 -12.52
CA ASP A 290 12.05 -2.27 -11.86
C ASP A 290 13.14 -1.20 -11.78
N ALA A 291 13.32 -0.42 -12.85
CA ALA A 291 14.25 0.69 -12.86
C ALA A 291 13.86 1.80 -11.86
N VAL A 292 12.58 2.16 -11.80
CA VAL A 292 12.06 3.18 -10.86
C VAL A 292 12.27 2.74 -9.41
N VAL A 293 11.89 1.50 -9.08
CA VAL A 293 12.05 0.91 -7.75
C VAL A 293 13.52 0.80 -7.37
N LYS A 294 14.37 0.34 -8.30
CA LYS A 294 15.82 0.24 -8.06
C LYS A 294 16.43 1.62 -7.77
N ALA A 295 16.04 2.64 -8.54
CA ALA A 295 16.51 4.01 -8.32
C ALA A 295 16.08 4.54 -6.93
N TRP A 296 14.86 4.22 -6.49
CA TRP A 296 14.41 4.54 -5.14
C TRP A 296 15.23 3.80 -4.08
N ILE A 297 15.47 2.51 -4.23
CA ILE A 297 16.28 1.71 -3.29
C ILE A 297 17.71 2.27 -3.20
N ASP A 298 18.37 2.55 -4.32
CA ASP A 298 19.74 3.07 -4.33
C ASP A 298 19.85 4.44 -3.63
N LYS A 299 18.81 5.28 -3.73
CA LYS A 299 18.78 6.62 -3.13
C LYS A 299 18.36 6.64 -1.66
N ASN A 300 17.56 5.66 -1.22
CA ASN A 300 16.91 5.67 0.09
C ASN A 300 17.51 4.64 1.06
N GLU A 301 18.81 4.35 0.96
CA GLU A 301 19.50 3.40 1.85
C GLU A 301 19.28 3.68 3.34
N ALA A 302 19.31 4.96 3.75
CA ALA A 302 19.07 5.33 5.14
C ALA A 302 17.67 4.94 5.66
N VAL A 303 16.69 4.76 4.76
CA VAL A 303 15.32 4.36 5.09
C VAL A 303 15.22 2.85 5.24
N TRP A 304 15.67 2.08 4.25
CA TRP A 304 15.44 0.63 4.22
C TRP A 304 16.51 -0.20 4.93
N LYS A 305 17.74 0.31 5.03
CA LYS A 305 18.87 -0.42 5.63
C LYS A 305 18.60 -0.87 7.07
N PRO A 306 17.99 -0.06 7.95
CA PRO A 306 17.61 -0.52 9.29
C PRO A 306 16.65 -1.73 9.29
N TRP A 307 15.75 -1.83 8.31
CA TRP A 307 14.83 -2.97 8.18
C TRP A 307 15.58 -4.25 7.82
N VAL A 308 16.52 -4.16 6.87
CA VAL A 308 17.34 -5.28 6.40
C VAL A 308 18.36 -5.72 7.45
N ASP A 309 19.03 -4.78 8.10
CA ASP A 309 20.02 -5.09 9.14
C ASP A 309 19.34 -5.69 10.37
N GLY A 310 18.20 -5.14 10.81
CA GLY A 310 17.42 -5.69 11.93
C GLY A 310 16.88 -7.10 11.66
N ALA A 311 16.61 -7.44 10.40
CA ALA A 311 16.23 -8.80 10.01
C ALA A 311 17.38 -9.81 10.10
N LYS A 312 18.63 -9.35 10.09
CA LYS A 312 19.83 -10.22 10.13
C LYS A 312 20.31 -10.56 11.54
N GLY A 313 19.82 -9.87 12.57
CA GLY A 313 20.27 -10.00 13.96
C GLY A 313 21.30 -8.95 14.33
#